data_AF-A0A7V6X2C5-F1
#
_entry.id   AF-A0A7V6X2C5-F1
#
_cell.length_a   1.000
_cell.length_b   1.000
_cell.length_c   1.000
_cell.angle_alpha   90.00
_cell.angle_beta   90.00
_cell.angle_gamma   90.00
#
_symmetry.space_group_name_H-M   'P 1'
#
loop_
_entity.id
_entity.type
_entity.pdbx_description
1 polymer ?
#
loop_
_entity_poly.entity_id
_entity_poly.type
_entity_poly.pdbx_seq_one_letter_code
_entity_poly.pdbx_strand_id
1 'polypeptide(L)'
;MRIDTLHLANSKPEQVAISYHSEKITFSEMEREVQKFAGYFKTLGVCRGAKVALLCPNSPDFILSYWGINRAGGTVVPVNLMFTPEEIGFVLHNSGAEIIVVHPL
;
A
#
# COMPACT_ATOMS: atom_id res chain seq x y z
N MET A 1 8.47 -10.92 7.83
CA MET A 1 9.40 -9.89 7.32
C MET A 1 8.90 -8.53 7.78
N ARG A 2 9.56 -7.92 8.77
CA ARG A 2 9.23 -6.58 9.26
C ARG A 2 10.18 -5.62 8.55
N ILE A 3 9.72 -4.99 7.47
CA ILE A 3 10.50 -3.92 6.83
C ILE A 3 10.17 -2.67 7.62
N ASP A 4 11.03 -2.35 8.59
CA ASP A 4 10.93 -1.11 9.35
C ASP A 4 11.32 0.04 8.41
N THR A 5 10.39 0.53 7.60
CA THR A 5 10.56 1.76 6.80
C THR A 5 11.06 2.92 7.68
N LEU A 6 10.62 2.93 8.95
CA LEU A 6 11.09 3.80 10.04
C LEU A 6 12.60 3.77 10.27
N HIS A 7 13.26 2.61 10.17
CA HIS A 7 14.71 2.53 10.39
C HIS A 7 15.47 3.30 9.31
N LEU A 8 15.04 3.17 8.05
CA LEU A 8 15.66 3.88 6.92
C LEU A 8 15.28 5.36 6.90
N ALA A 9 14.04 5.71 7.25
CA ALA A 9 13.62 7.10 7.43
C ALA A 9 14.43 7.84 8.49
N ASN A 10 14.82 7.16 9.59
CA ASN A 10 15.62 7.78 10.65
C ASN A 10 17.14 7.75 10.37
N SER A 11 17.64 6.70 9.70
CA SER A 11 19.08 6.56 9.45
C SER A 11 19.55 7.25 8.17
N LYS A 12 18.68 7.39 7.17
CA LYS A 12 18.98 7.98 5.85
C LYS A 12 17.78 8.76 5.28
N PRO A 13 17.29 9.78 5.99
CA PRO A 13 16.05 10.50 5.63
C PRO A 13 16.04 11.06 4.22
N GLU A 14 17.18 11.62 3.78
CA GLU A 14 17.32 12.29 2.47
C GLU A 14 17.71 11.33 1.34
N GLN A 15 17.95 10.04 1.63
CA GLN A 15 18.23 9.07 0.57
C GLN A 15 16.94 8.77 -0.20
N VAL A 16 17.04 8.71 -1.52
CA VAL A 16 15.93 8.33 -2.41
C VAL A 16 15.50 6.89 -2.11
N ALA A 17 14.22 6.73 -1.75
CA ALA A 17 13.56 5.45 -1.51
C ALA A 17 12.84 4.95 -2.77
N ILE A 18 12.21 5.86 -3.52
CA ILE A 18 11.47 5.56 -4.75
C ILE A 18 11.95 6.51 -5.84
N SER A 19 12.27 5.95 -7.01
CA SER A 19 12.48 6.71 -8.25
C SER A 19 11.41 6.30 -9.25
N TYR A 20 10.60 7.25 -9.71
CA TYR A 20 9.49 7.00 -10.62
C TYR A 20 9.41 8.12 -11.65
N HIS A 21 9.66 7.80 -12.93
CA HIS A 21 9.86 8.80 -13.99
C HIS A 21 10.88 9.88 -13.59
N SER A 22 10.48 11.16 -13.61
CA SER A 22 11.29 12.30 -13.18
C SER A 22 11.19 12.56 -11.67
N GLU A 23 10.32 11.87 -10.95
CA GLU A 23 10.08 12.09 -9.53
C GLU A 23 10.95 11.16 -8.68
N LYS A 24 11.39 11.73 -7.55
CA LYS A 24 12.15 11.02 -6.52
C LYS A 24 11.49 11.30 -5.19
N ILE A 25 11.28 10.24 -4.42
CA ILE A 25 10.71 10.31 -3.08
C ILE A 25 11.77 9.80 -2.12
N THR A 26 12.13 10.62 -1.13
CA THR A 26 13.08 10.23 -0.09
C THR A 26 12.45 9.29 0.94
N PHE A 27 13.26 8.65 1.79
CA PHE A 27 12.72 7.83 2.87
C PHE A 27 11.86 8.63 3.85
N SER A 28 12.21 9.89 4.15
CA SER A 28 11.42 10.75 5.05
C SER A 28 10.08 11.13 4.44
N GLU A 29 10.04 11.40 3.13
CA GLU A 29 8.80 11.70 2.40
C GLU A 29 7.89 10.48 2.29
N MET A 30 8.46 9.32 1.93
CA MET A 30 7.72 8.06 1.85
C MET A 30 7.08 7.72 3.20
N GLU A 31 7.82 7.84 4.31
CA GLU A 31 7.31 7.55 5.65
C GLU A 31 6.14 8.46 6.04
N ARG A 32 6.23 9.76 5.71
CA ARG A 32 5.15 10.72 5.94
C ARG A 32 3.89 10.35 5.17
N GLU A 33 4.01 10.00 3.89
CA GLU A 33 2.85 9.61 3.08
C GLU A 33 2.27 8.27 3.54
N VAL A 34 3.10 7.27 3.86
CA VAL A 34 2.66 6.00 4.47
C VAL A 34 1.85 6.25 5.75
N GLN A 35 2.29 7.18 6.60
CA GLN A 35 1.57 7.51 7.82
C GLN A 35 0.19 8.15 7.56
N LYS A 36 0.08 8.99 6.51
CA LYS A 36 -1.21 9.57 6.09
C LYS A 36 -2.15 8.48 5.57
N PHE A 37 -1.67 7.61 4.68
CA PHE A 37 -2.46 6.47 4.17
C PHE A 37 -2.92 5.57 5.32
N ALA A 38 -2.03 5.25 6.27
CA ALA A 38 -2.37 4.46 7.45
C ALA A 38 -3.47 5.12 8.31
N GLY A 39 -3.40 6.44 8.48
CA GLY A 39 -4.45 7.22 9.16
C GLY A 39 -5.78 7.10 8.43
N TYR A 40 -5.78 7.28 7.11
CA TYR A 40 -6.98 7.16 6.28
C TYR A 40 -7.59 5.74 6.34
N PHE A 41 -6.78 4.69 6.18
CA PHE A 41 -7.26 3.30 6.29
C PHE A 41 -7.89 3.01 7.65
N LYS A 42 -7.34 3.55 8.75
CA LYS A 42 -7.97 3.43 10.07
C LYS A 42 -9.35 4.08 10.11
N THR A 43 -9.55 5.22 9.44
CA THR A 43 -10.90 5.84 9.34
C THR A 43 -11.89 4.99 8.54
N LEU A 44 -11.40 4.12 7.66
CA LEU A 44 -12.19 3.12 6.94
C LEU A 44 -12.40 1.81 7.73
N GLY A 45 -11.93 1.74 8.97
CA GLY A 45 -12.07 0.55 9.83
C GLY A 45 -10.97 -0.50 9.66
N VAL A 46 -9.92 -0.22 8.89
CA VAL A 46 -8.77 -1.15 8.79
C VAL A 46 -8.10 -1.28 10.15
N CYS A 47 -8.09 -2.51 10.65
CA CYS A 47 -7.52 -2.89 11.92
C CYS A 47 -6.79 -4.24 11.80
N ARG A 48 -6.29 -4.77 12.93
CA ARG A 48 -5.59 -6.05 12.96
C ARG A 48 -6.48 -7.18 12.41
N GLY A 49 -6.02 -7.82 11.34
CA GLY A 49 -6.73 -8.93 10.70
C GLY A 49 -7.67 -8.52 9.57
N ALA A 50 -7.94 -7.21 9.40
CA ALA A 50 -8.65 -6.71 8.23
C ALA A 50 -7.83 -7.01 6.97
N LYS A 51 -8.52 -7.40 5.89
CA LYS A 51 -7.91 -7.66 4.59
C LYS A 51 -8.34 -6.56 3.61
N VAL A 52 -7.37 -6.03 2.87
CA VAL A 52 -7.60 -4.95 1.91
C VAL A 52 -7.04 -5.37 0.58
N ALA A 53 -7.89 -5.45 -0.44
CA ALA A 53 -7.47 -5.72 -1.81
C ALA A 53 -6.75 -4.51 -2.40
N LEU A 54 -5.67 -4.74 -3.13
CA LEU A 54 -4.88 -3.71 -3.78
C LEU A 54 -4.74 -4.03 -5.27
N LEU A 55 -5.42 -3.25 -6.10
CA LEU A 55 -5.37 -3.29 -7.55
C LEU A 55 -4.73 -1.99 -8.06
N CYS A 56 -3.42 -2.00 -8.26
CA CYS A 56 -2.64 -0.81 -8.54
C CYS A 56 -1.42 -1.16 -9.41
N PRO A 57 -1.02 -0.30 -10.38
CA PRO A 57 0.15 -0.54 -11.21
C PRO A 57 1.44 -0.42 -10.42
N ASN A 58 2.57 -0.72 -11.08
CA ASN A 58 3.89 -0.42 -10.53
C ASN A 58 4.09 1.11 -10.48
N SER A 59 3.61 1.73 -9.41
CA SER A 59 3.68 3.16 -9.14
C SER A 59 4.03 3.42 -7.66
N PRO A 60 4.40 4.65 -7.28
CA PRO A 60 4.59 5.01 -5.89
C PRO A 60 3.35 4.71 -5.03
N ASP A 61 2.15 4.92 -5.58
CA ASP A 61 0.89 4.66 -4.90
C ASP A 61 0.71 3.20 -4.48
N PHE A 62 1.25 2.24 -5.25
CA PHE A 62 1.29 0.84 -4.82
C PHE A 62 2.09 0.70 -3.53
N ILE A 63 3.30 1.26 -3.47
CA ILE A 63 4.19 1.17 -2.31
C ILE A 63 3.56 1.88 -1.11
N LEU A 64 3.03 3.08 -1.31
CA LEU A 64 2.40 3.89 -0.27
C LEU A 64 1.14 3.21 0.29
N SER A 65 0.27 2.70 -0.59
CA SER A 65 -0.95 1.97 -0.18
C SER A 65 -0.60 0.68 0.54
N TYR A 66 0.34 -0.10 0.01
CA TYR A 66 0.77 -1.37 0.61
C TYR A 66 1.26 -1.16 2.03
N TRP A 67 2.17 -0.21 2.24
CA TRP A 67 2.70 0.06 3.58
C TRP A 67 1.70 0.77 4.48
N GLY A 68 0.83 1.63 3.92
CA GLY A 68 -0.27 2.26 4.65
C GLY A 68 -1.22 1.22 5.25
N ILE A 69 -1.62 0.21 4.47
CA ILE A 69 -2.46 -0.91 4.91
C ILE A 69 -1.77 -1.68 6.05
N ASN A 70 -0.52 -2.08 5.85
CA ASN A 70 0.27 -2.79 6.87
C ASN A 70 0.39 -1.97 8.17
N ARG A 71 0.62 -0.66 8.05
CA ARG A 71 0.77 0.25 9.19
C ARG A 71 -0.56 0.51 9.91
N ALA A 72 -1.68 0.45 9.20
CA ALA A 72 -3.02 0.43 9.81
C ALA A 72 -3.32 -0.88 10.56
N GLY A 73 -2.52 -1.93 10.35
CA GLY A 73 -2.70 -3.26 10.92
C GLY A 73 -3.41 -4.25 9.99
N GLY A 74 -3.77 -3.80 8.78
CA GLY A 74 -4.39 -4.63 7.76
C GLY A 74 -3.39 -5.52 7.03
N THR A 75 -3.92 -6.52 6.32
CA THR A 75 -3.17 -7.39 5.41
C THR A 75 -3.54 -7.05 3.98
N VAL A 76 -2.53 -6.89 3.13
CA VAL A 76 -2.74 -6.62 1.70
C VAL A 76 -3.11 -7.93 0.99
N VAL A 77 -4.16 -7.88 0.17
CA VAL A 77 -4.52 -8.89 -0.81
C VAL A 77 -4.12 -8.34 -2.19
N PRO A 78 -2.97 -8.73 -2.75
CA PRO A 78 -2.55 -8.23 -4.05
C PRO A 78 -3.45 -8.77 -5.17
N VAL A 79 -3.94 -7.88 -6.03
CA VAL A 79 -4.72 -8.25 -7.22
C VAL A 79 -3.93 -7.86 -8.46
N ASN A 80 -3.67 -8.81 -9.34
CA ASN A 80 -2.91 -8.56 -10.56
C ASN A 80 -3.75 -7.77 -11.56
N LEU A 81 -3.22 -6.67 -12.08
CA LEU A 81 -3.88 -5.84 -13.12
C LEU A 81 -4.12 -6.58 -14.43
N MET A 82 -3.36 -7.64 -14.71
CA MET A 82 -3.50 -8.42 -15.94
C MET A 82 -4.61 -9.48 -15.85
N PHE A 83 -5.26 -9.61 -14.68
CA PHE A 83 -6.39 -10.53 -14.52
C PHE A 83 -7.62 -10.04 -15.26
N THR A 84 -8.35 -11.00 -15.80
CA THR A 84 -9.69 -10.80 -16.33
C THR A 84 -10.65 -10.37 -15.20
N PRO A 85 -11.78 -9.71 -15.52
CA PRO A 85 -12.80 -9.37 -14.53
C PRO A 85 -13.26 -10.58 -13.69
N GLU A 86 -13.37 -11.76 -14.30
CA GLU A 86 -13.76 -13.00 -13.64
C GLU A 86 -12.72 -13.45 -12.61
N GLU A 87 -11.43 -13.38 -12.95
CA GLU A 87 -10.32 -13.72 -12.04
C GLU A 87 -10.19 -12.71 -10.90
N ILE A 88 -10.38 -11.42 -11.18
CA ILE A 88 -10.45 -10.38 -10.14
C ILE A 88 -11.61 -10.68 -9.19
N GLY A 89 -12.80 -10.95 -9.74
CA GLY A 89 -13.97 -11.35 -8.96
C GLY A 89 -13.69 -12.55 -8.07
N PHE A 90 -13.05 -13.59 -8.62
CA PHE A 90 -12.65 -14.77 -7.86
C PHE A 90 -11.75 -14.40 -6.66
N VAL A 91 -10.73 -13.58 -6.85
CA VAL A 91 -9.84 -13.14 -5.76
C VAL A 91 -10.63 -12.34 -4.70
N LEU A 92 -11.47 -11.39 -5.11
CA LEU A 92 -12.23 -10.56 -4.18
C LEU A 92 -13.20 -11.40 -3.34
N HIS A 93 -13.95 -12.30 -3.98
CA HIS A 93 -14.93 -13.16 -3.29
C HIS A 93 -14.28 -14.15 -2.30
N ASN A 94 -13.08 -14.65 -2.59
CA ASN A 94 -12.44 -15.69 -1.77
C ASN A 94 -11.43 -15.13 -0.76
N SER A 95 -10.96 -13.89 -0.93
CA SER A 95 -9.94 -13.32 -0.06
C SER A 95 -10.48 -12.90 1.31
N GLY A 96 -11.76 -12.55 1.40
CA GLY A 96 -12.36 -11.94 2.60
C GLY A 96 -11.93 -10.48 2.80
N ALA A 97 -11.51 -9.80 1.72
CA ALA A 97 -11.28 -8.36 1.75
C ALA A 97 -12.62 -7.61 1.68
N GLU A 98 -12.80 -6.65 2.58
CA GLU A 98 -14.00 -5.79 2.63
C GLU A 98 -13.78 -4.41 1.98
N ILE A 99 -12.51 -4.09 1.71
CA ILE A 99 -12.07 -2.83 1.08
C ILE A 99 -11.19 -3.19 -0.11
N ILE A 100 -11.36 -2.45 -1.21
CA ILE A 100 -10.45 -2.48 -2.36
C ILE A 100 -9.88 -1.08 -2.59
N VAL A 101 -8.56 -1.00 -2.74
CA VAL A 101 -7.86 0.17 -3.26
C VAL A 101 -7.66 -0.03 -4.75
N VAL A 102 -8.12 0.94 -5.53
CA VAL A 102 -7.97 0.96 -6.98
C VAL A 102 -7.25 2.26 -7.35
N HIS A 103 -6.20 2.15 -8.14
CA HIS A 103 -5.55 3.32 -8.71
C HIS A 103 -6.41 3.91 -9.85
N PRO A 104 -6.71 5.21 -9.86
CA PRO A 104 -7.35 5.85 -11.01
C PRO A 104 -6.36 5.78 -12.18
N LEU A 105 -6.62 4.90 -13.15
CA LEU A 105 -5.82 4.79 -14.36
C LEU A 105 -5.96 6.04 -15.23
#